data_AF-A0A564T0S2-F1
#
_entry.id   AF-A0A564T0S2-F1
#
_cell.length_a   1.000
_cell.length_b   1.000
_cell.length_c   1.000
_cell.angle_alpha   90.00
_cell.angle_beta   90.00
_cell.angle_gamma   90.00
#
_symmetry.space_group_name_H-M   'P 1'
#
loop_
_entity.id
_entity.type
_entity.pdbx_description
1 polymer ?
#
loop_
_entity_poly.entity_id
_entity_poly.type
_entity_poly.pdbx_seq_one_letter_code
_entity_poly.pdbx_strand_id
1 'polypeptide(L)'
;MIQAAKLWPQKAAVYNAQAKAILKDILTYNYNSTTGVLTVGNWATSDSKYYRLMRTSDVLPAQFQAFYKLTGNRQWLNIRSNMLSKLEMMSAKTKTGLLPDFLWVEANTVRAVEKKSVASKYDGDYYYNACRLPYNLAQSQDKQSQKILDKMMNFFMKQEILYAGYTLKGKALNNYQSASFGAPIFYAANRNSAYRKLVQQNKYIFMQDLSKENYYEAAMITLVALDAL
;
A
#
# COMPACT_ATOMS: atom_id res chain seq x y z
N MET A 1 5.17 14.87 -9.75
CA MET A 1 4.94 15.30 -11.15
C MET A 1 3.47 15.57 -11.47
N ILE A 2 2.55 14.58 -11.41
CA ILE A 2 1.13 14.83 -11.74
C ILE A 2 0.50 15.91 -10.84
N GLN A 3 0.72 15.86 -9.52
CA GLN A 3 0.19 16.89 -8.62
C GLN A 3 0.88 18.25 -8.83
N ALA A 4 2.18 18.26 -9.10
CA ALA A 4 2.93 19.47 -9.45
C ALA A 4 2.35 20.16 -10.70
N ALA A 5 1.96 19.39 -11.72
CA ALA A 5 1.31 19.92 -12.91
C ALA A 5 -0.04 20.61 -12.60
N LYS A 6 -0.77 20.15 -11.58
CA LYS A 6 -2.02 20.79 -11.15
C LYS A 6 -1.77 22.06 -10.34
N LEU A 7 -0.77 22.03 -9.45
CA LEU A 7 -0.44 23.17 -8.59
C LEU A 7 0.25 24.30 -9.35
N TRP A 8 1.00 24.00 -10.41
CA TRP A 8 1.71 24.99 -11.21
C TRP A 8 1.31 24.90 -12.69
N PRO A 9 0.14 25.46 -13.09
CA PRO A 9 -0.40 25.34 -14.43
C PRO A 9 0.54 25.83 -15.54
N GLN A 10 1.30 26.89 -15.27
CA GLN A 10 2.28 27.45 -16.22
C GLN A 10 3.43 26.48 -16.57
N LYS A 11 3.70 25.49 -15.71
CA LYS A 11 4.71 24.45 -15.91
C LYS A 11 4.10 23.06 -16.11
N ALA A 12 2.76 22.97 -16.24
CA ALA A 12 2.05 21.71 -16.31
C ALA A 12 2.53 20.81 -17.46
N ALA A 13 2.80 21.38 -18.63
CA ALA A 13 3.30 20.63 -19.78
C ALA A 13 4.63 19.92 -19.47
N VAL A 14 5.56 20.60 -18.80
CA VAL A 14 6.87 20.05 -18.42
C VAL A 14 6.70 18.91 -17.41
N TYR A 15 5.93 19.14 -16.34
CA TYR A 15 5.70 18.11 -15.33
C TYR A 15 4.93 16.90 -15.88
N ASN A 16 3.97 17.12 -16.78
CA ASN A 16 3.24 16.04 -17.44
C ASN A 16 4.15 15.23 -18.39
N ALA A 17 5.06 15.89 -19.12
CA ALA A 17 6.03 15.20 -19.97
C ALA A 17 6.96 14.31 -19.14
N GLN A 18 7.51 14.83 -18.04
CA GLN A 18 8.34 14.05 -17.11
C GLN A 18 7.56 12.89 -16.48
N ALA A 19 6.31 13.12 -16.06
CA ALA A 19 5.45 12.06 -15.54
C ALA A 19 5.22 10.96 -16.57
N LYS A 20 4.93 11.31 -17.83
CA LYS A 20 4.73 10.34 -18.92
C LYS A 20 6.00 9.53 -19.20
N ALA A 21 7.18 10.16 -19.17
CA ALA A 21 8.46 9.48 -19.35
C ALA A 21 8.70 8.43 -18.25
N ILE A 22 8.57 8.81 -16.98
CA ILE A 22 8.72 7.88 -15.84
C ILE A 22 7.70 6.74 -15.93
N LEU A 23 6.45 7.04 -16.27
CA LEU A 23 5.41 6.02 -16.39
C LEU A 23 5.68 5.05 -17.53
N LYS A 24 6.25 5.52 -18.65
CA LYS A 24 6.70 4.64 -19.73
C LYS A 24 7.78 3.70 -19.22
N ASP A 25 8.77 4.21 -18.50
CA ASP A 25 9.88 3.41 -17.96
C ASP A 25 9.39 2.37 -16.94
N ILE A 26 8.43 2.70 -16.07
CA ILE A 26 7.83 1.73 -15.15
C ILE A 26 7.19 0.57 -15.92
N LEU A 27 6.47 0.83 -17.02
CA LEU A 27 5.90 -0.24 -17.84
C LEU A 27 6.97 -1.05 -18.59
N THR A 28 8.08 -0.42 -18.97
CA THR A 28 9.19 -1.10 -19.67
C THR A 28 10.00 -1.98 -18.72
N TYR A 29 10.28 -1.51 -17.50
CA TYR A 29 11.27 -2.13 -16.62
C TYR A 29 10.68 -2.79 -15.37
N ASN A 30 9.45 -2.42 -14.97
CA ASN A 30 8.86 -2.86 -13.70
C ASN A 30 7.53 -3.60 -13.90
N TYR A 31 7.26 -4.14 -15.08
CA TYR A 31 6.04 -4.89 -15.36
C TYR A 31 6.33 -6.35 -15.69
N ASN A 32 5.61 -7.25 -15.02
CA ASN A 32 5.66 -8.68 -15.31
C ASN A 32 4.46 -9.06 -16.19
N SER A 33 4.72 -9.37 -17.46
CA SER A 33 3.69 -9.76 -18.43
C SER A 33 3.05 -11.12 -18.15
N THR A 34 3.75 -12.03 -17.45
CA THR A 34 3.25 -13.35 -17.09
C THR A 34 2.22 -13.30 -15.96
N THR A 35 2.41 -12.40 -15.00
CA THR A 35 1.54 -12.29 -13.80
C THR A 35 0.60 -11.10 -13.86
N GLY A 36 0.88 -10.14 -14.75
CA GLY A 36 0.07 -8.94 -14.94
C GLY A 36 0.21 -7.90 -13.82
N VAL A 37 1.23 -8.01 -12.96
CA VAL A 37 1.49 -7.09 -11.84
C VAL A 37 2.80 -6.33 -12.04
N LEU A 38 3.01 -5.27 -11.25
CA LEU A 38 4.32 -4.63 -11.15
C LEU A 38 5.30 -5.51 -10.35
N THR A 39 6.55 -5.54 -10.78
CA THR A 39 7.65 -6.18 -10.06
C THR A 39 8.14 -5.29 -8.92
N VAL A 40 8.81 -5.88 -7.93
CA VAL A 40 9.36 -5.14 -6.77
C VAL A 40 10.46 -4.14 -7.13
N GLY A 41 11.00 -4.23 -8.34
CA GLY A 41 12.10 -3.44 -8.87
C GLY A 41 12.47 -3.89 -10.29
N ASN A 42 13.25 -3.07 -11.00
CA ASN A 42 13.64 -3.33 -12.39
C ASN A 42 14.62 -4.51 -12.53
N TRP A 43 15.24 -4.91 -11.42
CA TRP A 43 16.13 -6.06 -11.29
C TRP A 43 15.38 -7.39 -11.14
N ALA A 44 14.07 -7.37 -10.86
CA ALA A 44 13.25 -8.57 -10.76
C ALA A 44 12.74 -8.97 -12.16
N THR A 45 13.67 -9.25 -13.07
CA THR A 45 13.47 -9.67 -14.47
C THR A 45 13.06 -11.14 -14.57
N SER A 46 12.70 -11.62 -15.78
CA SER A 46 12.16 -12.98 -16.01
C SER A 46 13.09 -14.14 -15.62
N ASP A 47 14.40 -13.89 -15.63
CA ASP A 47 15.46 -14.79 -15.19
C ASP A 47 15.72 -14.72 -13.67
N SER A 48 15.15 -13.75 -12.97
CA SER A 48 15.27 -13.59 -11.52
C SER A 48 14.29 -14.51 -10.78
N LYS A 49 14.76 -15.12 -9.68
CA LYS A 49 13.88 -15.84 -8.73
C LYS A 49 12.79 -14.95 -8.13
N TYR A 50 12.95 -13.63 -8.23
CA TYR A 50 12.01 -12.63 -7.73
C TYR A 50 11.03 -12.13 -8.79
N TYR A 51 11.05 -12.66 -10.02
CA TYR A 51 10.17 -12.22 -11.10
C TYR A 51 8.69 -12.19 -10.70
N ARG A 52 8.27 -13.21 -9.92
CA ARG A 52 6.89 -13.39 -9.43
C ARG A 52 6.66 -12.80 -8.04
N LEU A 53 7.63 -12.09 -7.47
CA LEU A 53 7.50 -11.42 -6.18
C LEU A 53 6.70 -10.13 -6.37
N MET A 54 5.72 -9.92 -5.50
CA MET A 54 4.94 -8.69 -5.44
C MET A 54 5.00 -8.13 -4.02
N ARG A 55 5.40 -6.86 -3.89
CA ARG A 55 5.30 -6.11 -2.63
C ARG A 55 3.89 -5.54 -2.54
N THR A 56 3.16 -5.87 -1.48
CA THR A 56 1.73 -5.55 -1.39
C THR A 56 1.47 -4.05 -1.27
N SER A 57 2.38 -3.31 -0.64
CA SER A 57 2.28 -1.86 -0.51
C SER A 57 2.45 -1.10 -1.82
N ASP A 58 2.85 -1.75 -2.91
CA ASP A 58 2.97 -1.11 -4.23
C ASP A 58 1.63 -1.12 -4.99
N VAL A 59 0.57 -1.66 -4.38
CA VAL A 59 -0.80 -1.58 -4.92
C VAL A 59 -1.37 -0.20 -4.62
N LEU A 60 -1.36 0.66 -5.64
CA LEU A 60 -1.71 2.07 -5.56
C LEU A 60 -2.90 2.38 -6.50
N PRO A 61 -4.13 1.92 -6.16
CA PRO A 61 -5.27 1.93 -7.09
C PRO A 61 -5.66 3.34 -7.56
N ALA A 62 -5.58 4.35 -6.69
CA ALA A 62 -5.86 5.73 -7.04
C ALA A 62 -4.80 6.31 -8.00
N GLN A 63 -3.53 5.97 -7.78
CA GLN A 63 -2.41 6.40 -8.62
C GLN A 63 -2.47 5.72 -9.99
N PHE A 64 -2.75 4.42 -10.06
CA PHE A 64 -2.94 3.72 -11.34
C PHE A 64 -4.07 4.33 -12.17
N GLN A 65 -5.17 4.75 -11.51
CA GLN A 65 -6.24 5.51 -12.19
C GLN A 65 -5.74 6.87 -12.71
N ALA A 66 -4.95 7.59 -11.93
CA ALA A 66 -4.37 8.87 -12.35
C ALA A 66 -3.37 8.69 -13.50
N PHE A 67 -2.60 7.60 -13.52
CA PHE A 67 -1.66 7.27 -14.59
C PHE A 67 -2.41 6.99 -15.89
N TYR A 68 -3.52 6.24 -15.83
CA TYR A 68 -4.41 6.07 -16.97
C TYR A 68 -4.95 7.42 -17.49
N LYS A 69 -5.48 8.27 -16.59
CA LYS A 69 -6.01 9.60 -16.98
C LYS A 69 -4.97 10.48 -17.66
N LEU A 70 -3.71 10.45 -17.22
CA LEU A 70 -2.63 11.23 -17.82
C LEU A 70 -2.15 10.67 -19.17
N THR A 71 -2.04 9.35 -19.28
CA THR A 71 -1.34 8.68 -20.40
C THR A 71 -2.29 8.15 -21.48
N GLY A 72 -3.56 7.91 -21.16
CA GLY A 72 -4.50 7.15 -22.00
C GLY A 72 -4.19 5.65 -22.10
N ASN A 73 -3.12 5.17 -21.46
CA ASN A 73 -2.69 3.77 -21.58
C ASN A 73 -3.51 2.85 -20.65
N ARG A 74 -4.39 2.03 -21.24
CA ARG A 74 -5.27 1.08 -20.53
C ARG A 74 -4.51 0.05 -19.70
N GLN A 75 -3.22 -0.17 -19.96
CA GLN A 75 -2.39 -1.10 -19.19
C GLN A 75 -2.39 -0.78 -17.69
N TRP A 76 -2.48 0.50 -17.32
CA TRP A 76 -2.58 0.90 -15.91
C TRP A 76 -3.86 0.40 -15.23
N LEU A 77 -4.98 0.31 -15.97
CA LEU A 77 -6.22 -0.25 -15.44
C LEU A 77 -6.12 -1.78 -15.29
N ASN A 78 -5.44 -2.46 -16.21
CA ASN A 78 -5.18 -3.89 -16.12
C ASN A 78 -4.29 -4.20 -14.90
N ILE A 79 -3.20 -3.46 -14.72
CA ILE A 79 -2.29 -3.58 -13.57
C ILE A 79 -3.08 -3.37 -12.26
N ARG A 80 -3.89 -2.31 -12.19
CA ARG A 80 -4.75 -2.04 -11.03
C ARG A 80 -5.65 -3.24 -10.70
N SER A 81 -6.39 -3.74 -11.68
CA SER A 81 -7.32 -4.85 -11.49
C SER A 81 -6.61 -6.13 -11.07
N ASN A 82 -5.49 -6.46 -11.72
CA ASN A 82 -4.69 -7.64 -11.40
C ASN A 82 -4.12 -7.57 -9.98
N MET A 83 -3.49 -6.46 -9.62
CA MET A 83 -2.86 -6.30 -8.31
C MET A 83 -3.89 -6.30 -7.18
N LEU A 84 -5.04 -5.62 -7.33
CA LEU A 84 -6.15 -5.69 -6.37
C LEU A 84 -6.68 -7.12 -6.24
N SER A 85 -6.81 -7.85 -7.34
CA SER A 85 -7.26 -9.25 -7.31
C SER A 85 -6.28 -10.16 -6.57
N LYS A 86 -4.97 -9.91 -6.67
CA LYS A 86 -3.96 -10.63 -5.88
C LYS A 86 -4.07 -10.31 -4.38
N LEU A 87 -4.30 -9.05 -4.01
CA LEU A 87 -4.57 -8.69 -2.62
C LEU A 87 -5.85 -9.33 -2.09
N GLU A 88 -6.95 -9.26 -2.86
CA GLU A 88 -8.23 -9.84 -2.46
C GLU A 88 -8.13 -11.35 -2.25
N MET A 89 -7.44 -12.05 -3.15
CA MET A 89 -7.18 -13.48 -3.02
C MET A 89 -6.39 -13.82 -1.75
N MET A 90 -5.37 -13.02 -1.40
CA MET A 90 -4.62 -13.22 -0.17
C MET A 90 -5.46 -12.88 1.07
N SER A 91 -6.21 -11.78 1.03
CA SER A 91 -7.11 -11.33 2.09
C SER A 91 -8.21 -12.37 2.36
N ALA A 92 -8.71 -13.05 1.34
CA ALA A 92 -9.70 -14.12 1.48
C ALA A 92 -9.18 -15.33 2.28
N LYS A 93 -7.87 -15.58 2.30
CA LYS A 93 -7.24 -16.69 3.04
C LYS A 93 -7.14 -16.46 4.55
N THR A 94 -7.41 -15.24 5.03
CA THR A 94 -7.27 -14.89 6.45
C THR A 94 -8.60 -14.39 7.03
N LYS A 95 -8.82 -14.59 8.33
CA LYS A 95 -9.98 -14.01 9.02
C LYS A 95 -9.81 -12.51 9.27
N THR A 96 -8.56 -12.05 9.39
CA THR A 96 -8.20 -10.68 9.75
C THR A 96 -8.24 -9.71 8.55
N GLY A 97 -8.10 -10.21 7.32
CA GLY A 97 -7.90 -9.37 6.13
C GLY A 97 -6.53 -8.71 6.07
N LEU A 98 -5.63 -8.98 7.03
CA LEU A 98 -4.24 -8.54 6.97
C LEU A 98 -3.52 -9.17 5.78
N LEU A 99 -2.61 -8.40 5.21
CA LEU A 99 -1.84 -8.75 4.02
C LEU A 99 -0.34 -8.70 4.35
N PRO A 100 0.48 -9.61 3.78
CA PRO A 100 1.90 -9.68 4.07
C PRO A 100 2.67 -8.52 3.41
N ASP A 101 3.89 -8.23 3.87
CA ASP A 101 4.81 -7.33 3.18
C ASP A 101 5.03 -7.77 1.71
N PHE A 102 5.24 -9.07 1.50
CA PHE A 102 5.46 -9.64 0.18
C PHE A 102 4.62 -10.91 -0.07
N LEU A 103 4.23 -11.11 -1.33
CA LEU A 103 3.58 -12.32 -1.80
C LEU A 103 4.26 -12.85 -3.08
N TRP A 104 4.20 -14.18 -3.25
CA TRP A 104 4.47 -14.85 -4.51
C TRP A 104 3.19 -14.90 -5.35
N VAL A 105 3.27 -14.46 -6.61
CA VAL A 105 2.17 -14.56 -7.59
C VAL A 105 2.36 -15.80 -8.45
N GLU A 106 1.53 -16.80 -8.18
CA GLU A 106 1.48 -18.07 -8.90
C GLU A 106 0.34 -18.03 -9.94
N ALA A 107 0.22 -19.04 -10.79
CA ALA A 107 -0.74 -19.02 -11.92
C ALA A 107 -2.18 -18.74 -11.46
N ASN A 108 -2.66 -19.51 -10.49
CA ASN A 108 -4.04 -19.44 -10.00
C ASN A 108 -4.13 -19.08 -8.50
N THR A 109 -3.00 -18.76 -7.86
CA THR A 109 -2.99 -18.45 -6.43
C THR A 109 -1.93 -17.42 -6.05
N VAL A 110 -1.98 -17.00 -4.79
CA VAL A 110 -0.97 -16.16 -4.14
C VAL A 110 -0.55 -16.76 -2.82
N ARG A 111 0.72 -16.60 -2.45
CA ARG A 111 1.27 -17.15 -1.22
C ARG A 111 2.08 -16.08 -0.49
N ALA A 112 1.89 -15.95 0.82
CA ALA A 112 2.76 -15.12 1.63
C ALA A 112 4.21 -15.63 1.54
N VAL A 113 5.16 -14.72 1.44
CA VAL A 113 6.57 -15.06 1.34
C VAL A 113 7.08 -15.63 2.66
N GLU A 114 8.07 -16.53 2.60
CA GLU A 114 8.69 -17.08 3.81
C GLU A 114 9.58 -16.04 4.49
N LYS A 115 9.77 -16.19 5.81
CA LYS A 115 10.69 -15.34 6.59
C LYS A 115 12.08 -15.25 5.94
N LYS A 116 12.68 -14.06 5.93
CA LYS A 116 14.02 -13.75 5.42
C LYS A 116 14.23 -14.06 3.93
N SER A 117 13.17 -14.10 3.13
CA SER A 117 13.30 -14.33 1.68
C SER A 117 13.69 -13.06 0.92
N VAL A 118 13.38 -11.88 1.47
CA VAL A 118 13.56 -10.58 0.84
C VAL A 118 14.28 -9.60 1.76
N ALA A 119 13.70 -9.30 2.93
CA ALA A 119 14.16 -8.18 3.76
C ALA A 119 14.29 -8.52 5.24
N SER A 120 13.37 -9.31 5.78
CA SER A 120 13.23 -9.47 7.23
C SER A 120 12.63 -10.82 7.61
N LYS A 121 12.69 -11.16 8.91
CA LYS A 121 11.97 -12.33 9.45
C LYS A 121 10.44 -12.22 9.34
N TYR A 122 9.90 -11.07 8.94
CA TYR A 122 8.47 -10.76 8.87
C TYR A 122 7.97 -10.53 7.43
N ASP A 123 8.72 -10.95 6.41
CA ASP A 123 8.35 -10.75 4.99
C ASP A 123 6.97 -11.31 4.62
N GLY A 124 6.53 -12.36 5.33
CA GLY A 124 5.22 -13.00 5.17
C GLY A 124 4.12 -12.48 6.10
N ASP A 125 4.38 -11.43 6.87
CA ASP A 125 3.47 -10.87 7.87
C ASP A 125 3.08 -9.42 7.53
N TYR A 126 2.08 -8.88 8.22
CA TYR A 126 1.73 -7.47 8.10
C TYR A 126 2.77 -6.64 8.86
N TYR A 127 3.73 -6.08 8.13
CA TYR A 127 4.88 -5.39 8.71
C TYR A 127 5.16 -4.05 8.01
N TYR A 128 6.40 -3.56 8.07
CA TYR A 128 6.74 -2.19 7.69
C TYR A 128 6.50 -1.86 6.21
N ASN A 129 6.39 -2.84 5.31
CA ASN A 129 5.90 -2.54 3.97
C ASN A 129 4.37 -2.44 3.94
N ALA A 130 3.69 -3.50 4.39
CA ALA A 130 2.24 -3.66 4.35
C ALA A 130 1.49 -2.63 5.19
N CYS A 131 2.14 -1.99 6.17
CA CYS A 131 1.54 -0.96 7.01
C CYS A 131 0.99 0.24 6.22
N ARG A 132 1.45 0.45 4.98
CA ARG A 132 0.96 1.50 4.08
C ARG A 132 -0.37 1.17 3.39
N LEU A 133 -0.79 -0.10 3.40
CA LEU A 133 -1.99 -0.55 2.68
C LEU A 133 -3.26 0.20 3.09
N PRO A 134 -3.55 0.46 4.40
CA PRO A 134 -4.70 1.27 4.77
C PRO A 134 -4.72 2.64 4.08
N TYR A 135 -3.58 3.35 4.05
CA TYR A 135 -3.44 4.63 3.37
C TYR A 135 -3.63 4.51 1.85
N ASN A 136 -2.98 3.54 1.23
CA ASN A 136 -3.01 3.35 -0.23
C ASN A 136 -4.40 2.94 -0.75
N LEU A 137 -5.07 2.03 -0.05
CA LEU A 137 -6.40 1.55 -0.44
C LEU A 137 -7.48 2.60 -0.17
N ALA A 138 -7.40 3.34 0.95
CA ALA A 138 -8.39 4.37 1.30
C ALA A 138 -8.43 5.56 0.35
N GLN A 139 -7.39 5.77 -0.46
CA GLN A 139 -7.38 6.78 -1.52
C GLN A 139 -8.31 6.44 -2.70
N SER A 140 -8.74 5.17 -2.85
CA SER A 140 -9.65 4.75 -3.92
C SER A 140 -11.00 4.34 -3.36
N GLN A 141 -12.09 4.86 -3.94
CA GLN A 141 -13.47 4.55 -3.54
C GLN A 141 -14.08 3.38 -4.31
N ASP A 142 -13.29 2.64 -5.10
CA ASP A 142 -13.81 1.48 -5.83
C ASP A 142 -14.15 0.32 -4.91
N LYS A 143 -15.16 -0.45 -5.31
CA LYS A 143 -15.72 -1.57 -4.53
C LYS A 143 -14.67 -2.61 -4.11
N GLN A 144 -13.69 -2.91 -4.96
CA GLN A 144 -12.69 -3.94 -4.68
C GLN A 144 -11.69 -3.46 -3.62
N SER A 145 -11.18 -2.23 -3.77
CA SER A 145 -10.31 -1.61 -2.76
C SER A 145 -11.01 -1.50 -1.41
N GLN A 146 -12.27 -1.03 -1.40
CA GLN A 146 -13.04 -0.89 -0.16
C GLN A 146 -13.31 -2.24 0.51
N LYS A 147 -13.64 -3.29 -0.24
CA LYS A 147 -13.81 -4.65 0.30
C LYS A 147 -12.55 -5.15 1.02
N ILE A 148 -11.37 -4.97 0.43
CA ILE A 148 -10.08 -5.38 1.03
C ILE A 148 -9.79 -4.55 2.28
N LEU A 149 -9.94 -3.23 2.17
CA LEU A 149 -9.70 -2.29 3.25
C LEU A 149 -10.61 -2.55 4.44
N ASP A 150 -11.92 -2.67 4.22
CA ASP A 150 -12.91 -2.84 5.29
C ASP A 150 -12.65 -4.10 6.11
N LYS A 151 -12.26 -5.20 5.47
CA LYS A 151 -11.90 -6.43 6.19
C LYS A 151 -10.71 -6.20 7.13
N MET A 152 -9.69 -5.48 6.67
CA MET A 152 -8.52 -5.12 7.45
C MET A 152 -8.87 -4.15 8.60
N MET A 153 -9.67 -3.12 8.31
CA MET A 153 -10.12 -2.15 9.31
C MET A 153 -10.99 -2.79 10.40
N ASN A 154 -11.83 -3.77 10.03
CA ASN A 154 -12.62 -4.56 10.99
C ASN A 154 -11.76 -5.41 11.93
N PHE A 155 -10.57 -5.83 11.51
CA PHE A 155 -9.59 -6.44 12.42
C PHE A 155 -9.03 -5.40 13.41
N PHE A 156 -8.62 -4.23 12.92
CA PHE A 156 -8.06 -3.17 13.77
C PHE A 156 -9.08 -2.62 14.77
N MET A 157 -10.37 -2.51 14.40
CA MET A 157 -11.44 -2.10 15.31
C MET A 157 -11.56 -3.00 16.56
N LYS A 158 -11.15 -4.27 16.46
CA LYS A 158 -11.17 -5.23 17.57
C LYS A 158 -9.94 -5.12 18.48
N GLN A 159 -8.91 -4.38 18.07
CA GLN A 159 -7.72 -4.20 18.89
C GLN A 159 -7.96 -3.13 19.95
N GLU A 160 -7.41 -3.36 21.14
CA GLU A 160 -7.33 -2.34 22.18
C GLU A 160 -6.12 -1.43 21.92
N ILE A 161 -4.98 -2.03 21.56
CA ILE A 161 -3.72 -1.37 21.24
C ILE A 161 -3.28 -1.77 19.83
N LEU A 162 -2.88 -0.77 19.03
CA LEU A 162 -2.29 -0.99 17.71
C LEU A 162 -0.77 -1.10 17.80
N TYR A 163 -0.27 -2.33 17.70
CA TYR A 163 1.16 -2.64 17.74
C TYR A 163 1.83 -2.51 16.37
N ALA A 164 3.15 -2.35 16.39
CA ALA A 164 4.00 -2.32 15.21
C ALA A 164 4.13 -3.71 14.57
N GLY A 165 3.07 -4.14 13.87
CA GLY A 165 3.08 -5.35 13.04
C GLY A 165 2.39 -6.56 13.66
N TYR A 166 1.85 -7.40 12.78
CA TYR A 166 1.01 -8.53 13.14
C TYR A 166 1.28 -9.70 12.21
N THR A 167 1.25 -10.91 12.76
CA THR A 167 1.06 -12.11 11.94
C THR A 167 -0.25 -11.99 11.16
N LEU A 168 -0.37 -12.71 10.04
CA LEU A 168 -1.62 -12.72 9.27
C LEU A 168 -2.82 -13.29 10.05
N LYS A 169 -2.57 -14.03 11.14
CA LYS A 169 -3.60 -14.53 12.07
C LYS A 169 -3.99 -13.49 13.14
N GLY A 170 -3.32 -12.34 13.21
CA GLY A 170 -3.65 -11.25 14.11
C GLY A 170 -2.88 -11.23 15.42
N LYS A 171 -1.89 -12.12 15.61
CA LYS A 171 -0.97 -12.04 16.77
C LYS A 171 0.01 -10.88 16.56
N ALA A 172 0.13 -9.99 17.53
CA ALA A 172 1.13 -8.92 17.52
C ALA A 172 2.56 -9.49 17.44
N LEU A 173 3.39 -8.87 16.60
CA LEU A 173 4.80 -9.26 16.41
C LEU A 173 5.75 -8.52 17.34
N ASN A 174 5.33 -7.35 17.80
CA ASN A 174 6.05 -6.47 18.69
C ASN A 174 5.15 -6.03 19.85
N ASN A 175 5.75 -5.54 20.92
CA ASN A 175 5.08 -5.01 22.11
C ASN A 175 5.10 -3.48 22.18
N TYR A 176 5.47 -2.80 21.09
CA TYR A 176 5.50 -1.34 20.98
C TYR A 176 4.58 -0.85 19.85
N GLN A 177 4.13 0.40 19.95
CA GLN A 177 3.36 1.10 18.92
C GLN A 177 4.30 1.90 18.03
N SER A 178 3.92 2.12 16.76
CA SER A 178 4.64 3.03 15.86
C SER A 178 3.64 3.75 14.96
N ALA A 179 3.88 5.04 14.73
CA ALA A 179 3.01 5.83 13.87
C ALA A 179 3.12 5.43 12.39
N SER A 180 4.16 4.70 11.97
CA SER A 180 4.20 4.03 10.67
C SER A 180 3.03 3.07 10.44
N PHE A 181 2.43 2.53 11.51
CA PHE A 181 1.24 1.67 11.46
C PHE A 181 -0.03 2.44 11.81
N GLY A 182 0.01 3.26 12.86
CA GLY A 182 -1.15 4.00 13.35
C GLY A 182 -1.65 5.08 12.39
N ALA A 183 -0.74 5.85 11.75
CA ALA A 183 -1.13 6.94 10.85
C ALA A 183 -1.88 6.46 9.60
N PRO A 184 -1.45 5.40 8.87
CA PRO A 184 -2.24 4.85 7.76
C PRO A 184 -3.63 4.36 8.18
N ILE A 185 -3.74 3.73 9.35
CA ILE A 185 -5.02 3.25 9.90
C ILE A 185 -5.92 4.44 10.25
N PHE A 186 -5.37 5.48 10.88
CA PHE A 186 -6.07 6.72 11.16
C PHE A 186 -6.62 7.36 9.87
N TYR A 187 -5.78 7.47 8.83
CA TYR A 187 -6.18 8.03 7.53
C TYR A 187 -7.38 7.30 6.92
N ALA A 188 -7.35 5.97 6.94
CA ALA A 188 -8.45 5.15 6.43
C ALA A 188 -9.70 5.29 7.31
N ALA A 189 -9.53 5.30 8.63
CA ALA A 189 -10.63 5.45 9.58
C ALA A 189 -11.34 6.81 9.48
N ASN A 190 -10.59 7.88 9.21
CA ASN A 190 -11.16 9.24 9.11
C ASN A 190 -12.10 9.41 7.91
N ARG A 191 -12.08 8.48 6.95
CA ARG A 191 -12.91 8.50 5.74
C ARG A 191 -14.20 7.69 5.87
N ASN A 192 -14.40 6.99 6.98
CA ASN A 192 -15.59 6.18 7.22
C ASN A 192 -15.97 6.23 8.71
N SER A 193 -17.14 6.80 9.01
CA SER A 193 -17.61 7.01 10.38
C SER A 193 -17.77 5.72 11.19
N ALA A 194 -17.91 4.56 10.53
CA ALA A 194 -17.93 3.25 11.18
C ALA A 194 -16.63 2.95 11.96
N TYR A 195 -15.52 3.60 11.61
CA TYR A 195 -14.20 3.40 12.21
C TYR A 195 -13.80 4.50 13.20
N ARG A 196 -14.75 5.29 13.72
CA ARG A 196 -14.49 6.42 14.64
C ARG A 196 -13.65 6.04 15.87
N LYS A 197 -13.78 4.81 16.39
CA LYS A 197 -12.94 4.31 17.49
C LYS A 197 -11.44 4.45 17.15
N LEU A 198 -11.05 4.03 15.94
CA LEU A 198 -9.65 4.07 15.49
C LEU A 198 -9.16 5.51 15.30
N VAL A 199 -10.03 6.42 14.85
CA VAL A 199 -9.71 7.87 14.79
C VAL A 199 -9.38 8.38 16.20
N GLN A 200 -10.26 8.12 17.18
CA GLN A 200 -10.05 8.60 18.55
C GLN A 200 -8.82 7.99 19.21
N GLN A 201 -8.57 6.69 18.97
CA GLN A 201 -7.40 5.99 19.52
C GLN A 201 -6.07 6.47 18.94
N ASN A 202 -6.04 6.99 17.71
CA ASN A 202 -4.79 7.30 17.00
C ASN A 202 -4.55 8.79 16.74
N LYS A 203 -5.51 9.68 17.04
CA LYS A 203 -5.34 11.14 16.86
C LYS A 203 -4.14 11.71 17.61
N TYR A 204 -3.76 11.08 18.73
CA TYR A 204 -2.63 11.50 19.56
C TYR A 204 -1.30 11.50 18.80
N ILE A 205 -1.17 10.68 17.75
CA ILE A 205 0.01 10.62 16.86
C ILE A 205 0.31 11.99 16.24
N PHE A 206 -0.73 12.76 15.93
CA PHE A 206 -0.62 14.08 15.28
C PHE A 206 -0.52 15.24 16.27
N MET A 207 -0.53 14.94 17.57
CA MET A 207 -0.35 15.92 18.64
C MET A 207 1.08 15.90 19.21
N GLN A 208 1.95 15.07 18.63
CA GLN A 208 3.35 14.93 19.04
C GLN A 208 4.27 15.58 18.02
N ASP A 209 5.47 15.96 18.48
CA ASP A 209 6.53 16.39 17.59
C ASP A 209 6.95 15.26 16.65
N LEU A 210 7.27 15.61 15.41
CA LEU A 210 7.82 14.64 14.46
C LEU A 210 9.18 14.15 14.95
N SER A 211 9.38 12.84 14.89
CA SER A 211 10.68 12.23 15.19
C SER A 211 11.76 12.73 14.23
N LYS A 212 12.89 13.16 14.80
CA LYS A 212 14.09 13.55 14.02
C LYS A 212 14.92 12.34 13.57
N GLU A 213 14.77 11.22 14.27
CA GLU A 213 15.59 10.00 14.09
C GLU A 213 14.87 8.92 13.27
N ASN A 214 13.54 9.01 13.14
CA ASN A 214 12.74 8.03 12.42
C ASN A 214 12.08 8.65 11.17
N TYR A 215 12.87 8.71 10.09
CA TYR A 215 12.43 9.23 8.79
C TYR A 215 11.11 8.59 8.31
N TYR A 216 10.99 7.26 8.43
CA TYR A 216 9.84 6.55 7.87
C TYR A 216 8.55 6.89 8.61
N GLU A 217 8.62 6.97 9.94
CA GLU A 217 7.50 7.39 10.76
C GLU A 217 7.12 8.85 10.50
N ALA A 218 8.10 9.76 10.50
CA ALA A 218 7.86 11.18 10.21
C ALA A 218 7.19 11.37 8.85
N ALA A 219 7.68 10.70 7.80
CA ALA A 219 7.10 10.77 6.46
C ALA A 219 5.64 10.29 6.43
N MET A 220 5.31 9.19 7.11
CA MET A 220 3.93 8.69 7.17
C MET A 220 2.99 9.62 7.93
N ILE A 221 3.44 10.20 9.06
CA ILE A 221 2.66 11.21 9.79
C ILE A 221 2.42 12.42 8.89
N THR A 222 3.45 12.96 8.24
CA THR A 222 3.32 14.13 7.37
C THR A 222 2.36 13.87 6.20
N LEU A 223 2.48 12.74 5.51
CA LEU A 223 1.58 12.39 4.39
C LEU A 223 0.13 12.30 4.83
N VAL A 224 -0.14 11.71 6.00
CA VAL A 224 -1.50 11.58 6.53
C VAL A 224 -2.05 12.92 7.01
N ALA A 225 -1.23 13.73 7.68
CA ALA A 225 -1.64 15.04 8.18
C ALA A 225 -2.10 15.97 7.04
N LEU A 226 -1.40 15.98 5.91
CA LEU A 226 -1.73 16.84 4.76
C LEU A 226 -3.11 16.57 4.13
N ASP A 227 -3.63 15.35 4.27
CA ASP A 227 -4.86 14.91 3.61
C ASP A 227 -6.01 14.59 4.57
N ALA A 228 -5.77 14.57 5.89
CA ALA A 228 -6.74 14.13 6.90
C ALA A 228 -6.99 15.13 8.03
N LEU A 229 -6.15 16.17 8.14
CA LEU A 229 -6.33 17.31 9.04
C LEU A 229 -6.60 18.56 8.21
#